data_AF-A0A6I3UZE3-F1
#
_entry.id   AF-A0A6I3UZE3-F1
#
_cell.length_a   1.000
_cell.length_b   1.000
_cell.length_c   1.000
_cell.angle_alpha   90.00
_cell.angle_beta   90.00
_cell.angle_gamma   90.00
#
_symmetry.space_group_name_H-M   'P 1'
#
loop_
_entity.id
_entity.type
_entity.pdbx_description
1 polymer ?
#
loop_
_entity_poly.entity_id
_entity_poly.type
_entity_poly.pdbx_seq_one_letter_code
_entity_poly.pdbx_strand_id
1 'polypeptide(L)'
;LTQAEAVMDIIRAKTDKAMNIAVKQLDGSLSDLINNTRQEILNTLAQVEVNIDYPEYDDVEEATTAVVREKTMEFEQLLTNLLRTARRGKILREGISTAIIGRPNVGKSSILNNLLREDKAIVTDIAGTTRD
;
A
#
# COMPACT_ATOMS: atom_id res chain seq x y z
N LEU A 1 5.88 13.67 -0.95
CA LEU A 1 6.02 12.74 0.20
C LEU A 1 6.26 11.32 -0.29
N THR A 2 5.38 10.79 -1.13
CA THR A 2 5.45 9.43 -1.70
C THR A 2 6.77 9.09 -2.40
N GLN A 3 7.38 10.01 -3.15
CA GLN A 3 8.68 9.77 -3.79
C GLN A 3 9.84 9.74 -2.78
N ALA A 4 9.78 10.55 -1.72
CA ALA A 4 10.81 10.55 -0.68
C ALA A 4 10.78 9.25 0.14
N GLU A 5 9.59 8.73 0.43
CA GLU A 5 9.41 7.40 1.04
C GLU A 5 9.95 6.30 0.12
N ALA A 6 9.73 6.41 -1.19
CA ALA A 6 10.23 5.45 -2.17
C ALA A 6 11.76 5.34 -2.18
N VAL A 7 12.49 6.45 -1.97
CA VAL A 7 13.96 6.42 -1.84
C VAL A 7 14.38 5.55 -0.65
N MET A 8 13.72 5.70 0.50
CA MET A 8 14.01 4.85 1.66
C MET A 8 13.65 3.39 1.42
N ASP A 9 12.53 3.13 0.72
CA ASP A 9 12.10 1.79 0.39
C ASP A 9 13.06 1.09 -0.59
N ILE A 10 13.66 1.82 -1.53
CA ILE A 10 14.74 1.31 -2.41
C ILE A 10 15.96 0.88 -1.57
N ILE A 11 16.42 1.74 -0.66
CA ILE A 11 17.60 1.46 0.17
C ILE A 11 17.37 0.23 1.06
N ARG A 12 16.14 0.02 1.53
CA ARG A 12 15.78 -1.07 2.45
C ARG A 12 15.29 -2.34 1.76
N ALA A 13 15.09 -2.33 0.45
CA ALA A 13 14.51 -3.45 -0.28
C ALA A 13 15.35 -4.73 -0.11
N LYS A 14 14.74 -5.78 0.44
CA LYS A 14 15.36 -7.10 0.63
C LYS A 14 15.00 -8.11 -0.46
N THR A 15 14.13 -7.72 -1.39
CA THR A 15 13.67 -8.57 -2.50
C THR A 15 13.53 -7.76 -3.78
N ASP A 16 13.71 -8.40 -4.93
CA ASP A 16 13.53 -7.76 -6.24
C ASP A 16 12.10 -7.22 -6.43
N LYS A 17 11.11 -7.88 -5.84
CA LYS A 17 9.71 -7.43 -5.88
C LYS A 17 9.52 -6.13 -5.09
N ALA A 18 10.10 -6.03 -3.89
CA ALA A 18 10.07 -4.80 -3.10
C ALA A 18 10.77 -3.65 -3.84
N MET A 19 11.94 -3.94 -4.43
CA MET A 19 12.72 -2.98 -5.22
C MET A 19 11.91 -2.43 -6.40
N ASN A 20 11.30 -3.33 -7.20
CA ASN A 20 10.47 -2.93 -8.34
C ASN A 20 9.27 -2.06 -7.95
N ILE A 21 8.66 -2.31 -6.78
CA ILE A 21 7.56 -1.48 -6.28
C ILE A 21 8.07 -0.10 -5.88
N ALA A 22 9.18 -0.05 -5.16
CA ALA A 22 9.77 1.21 -4.71
C ALA A 22 10.22 2.09 -5.89
N VAL A 23 10.79 1.51 -6.95
CA VAL A 23 11.12 2.22 -8.19
C VAL A 23 9.87 2.82 -8.85
N LYS A 24 8.80 2.05 -9.02
CA LYS A 24 7.55 2.58 -9.60
C LYS A 24 6.94 3.73 -8.78
N GLN A 25 7.10 3.69 -7.46
CA GLN A 25 6.63 4.76 -6.59
C GLN A 25 7.54 5.99 -6.66
N LEU A 26 8.85 5.79 -6.83
CA LEU A 26 9.82 6.86 -7.07
C LEU A 26 9.53 7.58 -8.39
N ASP A 27 9.18 6.84 -9.43
CA ASP A 27 8.76 7.35 -10.74
C ASP A 27 7.45 8.15 -10.70
N GLY A 28 6.77 8.20 -9.55
CA GLY A 28 5.62 9.08 -9.34
C GLY A 28 4.27 8.46 -9.65
N SER A 29 4.19 7.20 -10.11
CA SER A 29 2.93 6.56 -10.51
C SER A 29 1.77 6.69 -9.52
N LEU A 30 2.04 6.54 -8.21
CA LEU A 30 1.04 6.74 -7.16
C LEU A 30 0.69 8.22 -6.94
N SER A 31 1.69 9.11 -7.02
CA SER A 31 1.48 10.55 -6.90
C SER A 31 0.61 11.07 -8.05
N ASP A 32 0.88 10.64 -9.27
CA ASP A 32 0.13 11.03 -10.46
C ASP A 32 -1.31 10.54 -10.38
N LEU A 33 -1.52 9.29 -9.95
CA LEU A 33 -2.85 8.74 -9.76
C LEU A 33 -3.66 9.56 -8.73
N ILE A 34 -3.06 9.89 -7.58
CA ILE A 34 -3.72 10.69 -6.54
C ILE A 34 -4.02 12.10 -7.05
N ASN A 35 -3.06 12.74 -7.70
CA ASN A 35 -3.22 14.11 -8.22
C ASN A 35 -4.31 14.19 -9.29
N ASN A 36 -4.34 13.22 -10.21
CA ASN A 36 -5.37 13.13 -11.25
C ASN A 36 -6.75 12.90 -10.64
N THR A 37 -6.86 11.96 -9.68
CA THR A 37 -8.13 11.70 -8.97
C THR A 37 -8.61 12.93 -8.21
N ARG A 38 -7.71 13.65 -7.54
CA ARG A 38 -8.02 14.90 -6.85
C ARG A 38 -8.54 15.96 -7.82
N GLN A 39 -7.92 16.07 -9.00
CA GLN A 39 -8.34 17.03 -10.01
C GLN A 39 -9.76 16.72 -10.52
N GLU A 40 -10.06 15.44 -10.79
CA GLU A 40 -11.41 15.02 -11.18
C GLU A 40 -12.45 15.33 -10.10
N ILE A 41 -12.14 15.08 -8.82
CA ILE A 41 -13.04 15.43 -7.70
C ILE A 41 -13.30 16.94 -7.65
N LEU A 42 -12.25 17.77 -7.81
CA LEU A 42 -12.40 19.23 -7.83
C LEU A 42 -13.26 19.70 -9.00
N ASN A 43 -13.11 19.09 -10.18
CA ASN A 43 -13.93 19.41 -11.34
C ASN A 43 -15.41 19.06 -11.10
N THR A 44 -15.69 17.89 -10.50
CA THR A 44 -17.06 17.49 -10.11
C THR A 44 -17.65 18.43 -9.06
N LEU A 45 -16.85 18.85 -8.08
CA LEU A 45 -17.29 19.80 -7.05
C LEU A 45 -17.65 21.16 -7.66
N ALA A 46 -16.83 21.68 -8.57
CA ALA A 46 -17.10 22.94 -9.27
C ALA A 46 -18.42 22.88 -10.06
N GLN A 47 -18.72 21.73 -10.68
CA GLN A 47 -19.99 21.54 -11.38
C GLN A 47 -21.19 21.55 -10.42
N VAL A 48 -21.06 20.97 -9.23
CA VAL A 48 -22.10 21.04 -8.19
C VAL A 48 -22.31 22.47 -7.70
N GLU A 49 -21.22 23.21 -7.45
CA GLU A 49 -21.26 24.59 -6.96
C GLU A 49 -21.99 25.52 -7.95
N VAL A 50 -21.68 25.41 -9.25
CA VAL A 50 -22.37 26.19 -10.30
C VAL A 50 -23.87 25.90 -10.35
N ASN A 51 -24.29 24.64 -10.19
CA ASN A 51 -25.71 24.30 -10.18
C ASN A 51 -26.43 24.85 -8.94
N ILE A 52 -25.76 24.89 -7.78
CA ILE A 52 -26.33 25.46 -6.55
C ILE A 52 -26.48 26.99 -6.68
N ASP A 53 -25.49 27.67 -7.26
CA ASP A 53 -25.47 29.13 -7.35
C ASP A 53 -26.42 29.68 -8.43
N TYR A 54 -26.76 28.90 -9.46
CA TYR A 54 -27.59 29.32 -10.60
C TYR A 54 -28.70 28.30 -10.93
N PRO A 55 -29.71 28.11 -10.05
CA PRO A 55 -30.76 27.10 -10.23
C PRO A 55 -31.75 27.43 -11.36
N GLU A 56 -31.72 28.66 -11.88
CA GLU A 56 -32.63 29.16 -12.93
C GLU A 56 -32.43 28.56 -14.34
N TYR A 57 -31.52 27.58 -14.46
CA TYR A 57 -31.31 26.76 -15.66
C TYR A 57 -31.80 25.31 -15.41
N ASP A 58 -33.12 25.14 -15.23
CA ASP A 58 -33.78 23.88 -14.79
C ASP A 58 -33.48 22.61 -15.64
N ASP A 59 -33.14 22.74 -16.92
CA ASP A 59 -32.85 21.60 -17.81
C ASP A 59 -31.50 20.90 -17.49
N VAL A 60 -30.70 21.44 -16.56
CA VAL A 60 -29.32 20.99 -16.24
C VAL A 60 -29.25 20.16 -14.94
N GLU A 61 -30.25 20.23 -14.06
CA GLU A 61 -30.19 19.66 -12.70
C GLU A 61 -30.22 18.12 -12.65
N GLU A 62 -31.11 17.46 -13.40
CA GLU A 62 -31.20 15.99 -13.42
C GLU A 62 -29.96 15.33 -14.04
N ALA A 63 -29.44 15.93 -15.12
CA ALA A 63 -28.20 15.49 -15.76
C ALA A 63 -27.01 15.63 -14.80
N THR A 64 -26.95 16.72 -14.02
CA THR A 64 -25.89 16.94 -13.04
C THR A 64 -25.92 15.90 -11.92
N THR A 65 -27.09 15.59 -11.36
CA THR A 65 -27.19 14.64 -10.24
C THR A 65 -26.76 13.22 -10.67
N ALA A 66 -27.17 12.79 -11.87
CA ALA A 66 -26.75 11.49 -12.41
C ALA A 66 -25.23 11.42 -12.66
N VAL A 67 -24.65 12.47 -13.25
CA VAL A 67 -23.21 12.57 -13.54
C VAL A 67 -22.38 12.58 -12.25
N VAL A 68 -22.80 13.35 -11.24
CA VAL A 68 -22.11 13.40 -9.94
C VAL A 68 -22.16 12.03 -9.25
N ARG A 69 -23.30 11.34 -9.32
CA ARG A 69 -23.45 10.00 -8.76
C ARG A 69 -22.51 9.00 -9.43
N GLU A 70 -22.48 9.00 -10.76
CA GLU A 70 -21.60 8.13 -11.55
C GLU A 70 -20.12 8.37 -11.22
N LYS A 71 -19.68 9.64 -11.25
CA LYS A 71 -18.31 10.02 -10.90
C LYS A 71 -17.93 9.63 -9.48
N THR A 72 -18.85 9.81 -8.53
CA THR A 72 -18.61 9.40 -7.14
C THR A 72 -18.43 7.89 -7.01
N MET A 73 -19.23 7.09 -7.74
CA MET A 73 -19.07 5.64 -7.79
C MET A 73 -17.74 5.23 -8.43
N GLU A 74 -17.30 5.92 -9.48
CA GLU A 74 -15.97 5.69 -10.09
C GLU A 74 -14.84 5.94 -9.08
N PHE A 75 -14.89 7.06 -8.35
CA PHE A 75 -13.90 7.40 -7.33
C PHE A 75 -13.89 6.39 -6.18
N GLU A 76 -15.07 5.99 -5.68
CA GLU A 76 -15.19 4.98 -4.64
C GLU A 76 -14.57 3.65 -5.09
N GLN A 77 -14.87 3.22 -6.31
CA GLN A 77 -14.36 1.98 -6.86
C GLN A 77 -12.84 2.02 -7.04
N LEU A 78 -12.29 3.14 -7.49
CA LEU A 78 -10.85 3.35 -7.62
C LEU A 78 -10.15 3.29 -6.25
N LEU A 79 -10.64 4.04 -5.28
CA LEU A 79 -10.06 4.10 -3.93
C LEU A 79 -10.16 2.75 -3.21
N THR A 80 -11.29 2.05 -3.35
CA THR A 80 -11.48 0.70 -2.81
C THR A 80 -10.46 -0.28 -3.40
N ASN A 81 -10.21 -0.20 -4.70
CA ASN A 81 -9.19 -1.03 -5.35
C ASN A 81 -7.78 -0.72 -4.84
N LEU A 82 -7.43 0.56 -4.68
CA LEU A 82 -6.14 0.96 -4.11
C LEU A 82 -5.97 0.42 -2.69
N LEU A 83 -6.95 0.62 -1.81
CA LEU A 83 -6.91 0.13 -0.43
C LEU A 83 -6.79 -1.39 -0.36
N ARG A 84 -7.50 -2.12 -1.24
CA ARG A 84 -7.40 -3.59 -1.33
C ARG A 84 -5.98 -4.05 -1.68
N THR A 85 -5.31 -3.35 -2.59
CA THR A 85 -3.94 -3.69 -2.99
C THR A 85 -2.88 -3.25 -1.97
N ALA A 86 -3.16 -2.22 -1.17
CA ALA A 86 -2.24 -1.69 -0.17
C ALA A 86 -1.77 -2.75 0.84
N ARG A 87 -2.66 -3.65 1.29
CA ARG A 87 -2.28 -4.75 2.21
C ARG A 87 -1.24 -5.69 1.60
N ARG A 88 -1.41 -6.05 0.32
CA ARG A 88 -0.43 -6.88 -0.41
C ARG A 88 0.88 -6.13 -0.60
N GLY A 89 0.80 -4.84 -0.95
CA GLY A 89 1.97 -3.96 -1.07
C GLY A 89 2.79 -3.91 0.23
N LYS A 90 2.11 -3.78 1.38
CA LYS A 90 2.75 -3.79 2.70
C LYS A 90 3.55 -5.07 2.96
N ILE A 91 2.99 -6.24 2.66
CA ILE A 91 3.68 -7.53 2.82
C ILE A 91 4.88 -7.63 1.89
N LEU A 92 4.75 -7.17 0.64
CA LEU A 92 5.87 -7.19 -0.30
C LEU A 92 7.01 -6.27 0.13
N ARG A 93 6.69 -5.14 0.78
CA ARG A 93 7.67 -4.18 1.28
C ARG A 93 8.33 -4.61 2.60
N GLU A 94 7.54 -5.05 3.58
CA GLU A 94 8.00 -5.32 4.95
C GLU A 94 8.33 -6.80 5.21
N GLY A 95 7.89 -7.70 4.32
CA GLY A 95 7.96 -9.13 4.52
C GLY A 95 6.86 -9.65 5.47
N ILE A 96 7.02 -10.90 5.91
CA ILE A 96 6.10 -11.54 6.85
C ILE A 96 6.83 -11.76 8.18
N SER A 97 6.31 -11.18 9.25
CA SER A 97 6.77 -11.48 10.60
C SER A 97 6.36 -12.92 10.96
N THR A 98 7.34 -13.81 11.07
CA THR A 98 7.12 -15.24 11.33
C THR A 98 7.79 -15.63 12.64
N ALA A 99 7.04 -16.26 13.55
CA ALA A 99 7.57 -16.81 14.80
C ALA A 99 7.70 -18.34 14.70
N ILE A 100 8.84 -18.88 15.14
CA ILE A 100 9.06 -20.33 15.26
C ILE A 100 8.86 -20.72 16.73
N ILE A 101 7.76 -21.42 17.03
CA ILE A 101 7.38 -21.82 18.40
C ILE A 101 7.53 -23.32 18.61
N GLY A 102 7.90 -23.72 19.83
CA GLY A 102 8.04 -25.13 20.18
C GLY A 102 8.75 -25.36 21.52
N ARG A 103 8.59 -26.57 22.09
CA ARG A 103 9.21 -26.99 23.36
C ARG A 103 10.75 -26.88 23.31
N PRO A 104 11.46 -26.85 24.45
CA PRO A 104 12.92 -26.93 24.46
C PRO A 104 13.44 -28.11 23.63
N ASN A 105 14.56 -27.92 22.93
CA ASN A 105 15.27 -28.96 22.15
C ASN A 105 14.51 -29.63 20.99
N VAL A 106 13.39 -29.07 20.52
CA VAL A 106 12.64 -29.60 19.35
C VAL A 106 13.22 -29.21 17.98
N GLY A 107 14.46 -28.69 17.94
CA GLY A 107 15.12 -28.32 16.68
C GLY A 107 14.74 -26.96 16.09
N LYS A 108 14.20 -26.03 16.90
CA LYS A 108 13.84 -24.65 16.43
C LYS A 108 15.01 -23.95 15.75
N SER A 109 16.18 -23.96 16.36
CA SER A 109 17.38 -23.30 15.84
C SER A 109 17.92 -24.00 14.58
N SER A 110 17.82 -25.34 14.51
CA SER A 110 18.19 -26.10 13.31
C SER A 110 17.30 -25.74 12.11
N ILE A 111 16.00 -25.55 12.31
CA ILE A 111 15.09 -25.07 11.25
C ILE A 111 15.47 -23.67 10.80
N LEU A 112 15.76 -22.76 11.74
CA LEU A 112 16.16 -21.39 11.42
C LEU A 112 17.46 -21.34 10.59
N ASN A 113 18.50 -22.06 11.01
CA ASN A 113 19.78 -22.10 10.29
C ASN A 113 19.62 -22.72 8.89
N ASN A 114 18.81 -23.78 8.76
CA ASN A 114 18.51 -24.37 7.45
C ASN A 114 17.76 -23.41 6.52
N LEU A 115 16.82 -22.63 7.05
CA LEU A 115 16.07 -21.62 6.28
C LEU A 115 16.95 -20.44 5.85
N LEU A 116 17.88 -20.02 6.72
CA LEU A 116 18.81 -18.93 6.44
C LEU A 116 20.00 -19.37 5.58
N ARG A 117 20.25 -20.69 5.46
CA ARG A 117 21.46 -21.28 4.86
C ARG A 117 22.76 -20.72 5.45
N GLU A 118 22.69 -20.22 6.68
CA GLU A 118 23.75 -19.56 7.44
C GLU A 118 23.56 -19.87 8.94
N ASP A 119 24.65 -20.09 9.68
CA ASP A 119 24.61 -20.34 11.13
C ASP A 119 24.47 -19.04 11.93
N LYS A 120 23.32 -18.38 11.79
CA LYS A 120 23.03 -17.11 12.46
C LYS A 120 22.56 -17.27 13.90
N ALA A 121 21.90 -18.38 14.23
CA ALA A 121 21.53 -18.69 15.61
C ALA A 121 22.61 -19.54 16.28
N ILE A 122 23.21 -19.01 17.35
CA ILE A 122 24.12 -19.77 18.21
C ILE A 122 23.29 -20.85 18.93
N VAL A 123 23.58 -22.11 18.63
CA VAL A 123 22.95 -23.27 19.29
C VAL A 123 23.92 -23.80 20.32
N THR A 124 23.56 -23.73 21.60
CA THR A 124 24.28 -24.46 22.66
C THR A 124 23.28 -25.29 23.47
N ASP A 125 23.76 -26.35 24.11
CA ASP A 125 22.95 -27.25 24.95
C ASP A 125 22.41 -26.59 26.24
N ILE A 126 22.80 -25.33 26.50
CA ILE A 126 22.35 -24.55 27.65
C ILE A 126 21.08 -23.78 27.27
N ALA A 127 19.98 -24.04 27.98
CA ALA A 127 18.71 -23.32 27.81
C ALA A 127 18.91 -21.80 28.04
N GLY A 128 18.41 -20.98 27.10
CA GLY A 128 18.46 -19.51 27.20
C GLY A 128 19.67 -18.85 26.52
N THR A 129 20.43 -19.57 25.69
CA THR A 129 21.66 -19.07 25.03
C THR A 129 21.47 -18.52 23.62
N THR A 130 20.26 -18.58 23.05
CA THR A 130 19.94 -17.86 21.81
C THR A 130 19.92 -16.37 22.08
N ARG A 131 20.86 -15.64 21.49
CA ARG A 131 20.87 -14.18 21.42
C ARG A 131 20.29 -13.77 20.06
N ASP A 132 19.36 -12.82 20.07
CA ASP A 132 18.66 -12.31 18.88
C ASP A 132 19.61 -11.72 17.82
#